data_AF-A0A965Q1J7-F1
#
_entry.id   AF-A0A965Q1J7-F1
#
_cell.length_a   1.000
_cell.length_b   1.000
_cell.length_c   1.000
_cell.angle_alpha   90.00
_cell.angle_beta   90.00
_cell.angle_gamma   90.00
#
_symmetry.space_group_name_H-M   'P 1'
#
loop_
_entity.id
_entity.type
_entity.pdbx_description
1 polymer ?
#
loop_
_entity_poly.entity_id
_entity_poly.type
_entity_poly.pdbx_seq_one_letter_code
_entity_poly.pdbx_strand_id
1 'polypeptide(L)'
;MKKMYLAVACLLLTPLNANAGDGHAHGPDGSHISNAFQSAGGGKVISLSAEAEENLEIKTETITPRPIAPIHTLYGRITADPRRVEQITAPFSGKVEKIFVLPGSFVARNEELVRVIPLQVGSTPLVLKAKQGGYVTDLNVSPGHIFEPTENLLTVNDLEVVLFEGDLFDLSNANKIKTSHSCEVHTKRFPGKHFACQIETVDATLKGNPPVGHVHARLVNQDGELKPGMTGEIHLAFGAQQLKLTVPEVAVLGKFEKTFVYLKNNGAYERVFVRLGESYGDDMEVLEGLSPGDMVVTRGHYQLQYAQSDTEHTGHHHEASHHEATHTHSHEDEHSHAEERSSADEDTDQHSHDSHRHSHDEAHDHHDHEDHQH
;
A
#
# COMPACT_ATOMS: atom_id res chain seq x y z
N MET A 1 -21.01 35.64 -47.88
CA MET A 1 -21.46 34.77 -48.98
C MET A 1 -22.23 33.61 -48.37
N LYS A 2 -23.47 33.37 -48.84
CA LYS A 2 -24.47 32.40 -48.33
C LYS A 2 -24.19 30.96 -48.78
N LYS A 3 -24.62 29.97 -47.98
CA LYS A 3 -25.46 28.78 -48.31
C LYS A 3 -25.39 27.79 -47.12
N MET A 4 -26.45 27.42 -46.41
CA MET A 4 -27.75 26.80 -46.76
C MET A 4 -27.59 25.32 -47.14
N TYR A 5 -28.05 24.41 -46.28
CA TYR A 5 -28.46 23.05 -46.66
C TYR A 5 -29.79 22.68 -45.99
N LEU A 6 -30.65 22.15 -46.86
CA LEU A 6 -32.07 21.84 -46.72
C LEU A 6 -32.21 20.31 -46.59
N ALA A 7 -33.20 19.89 -45.80
CA ALA A 7 -33.62 18.52 -45.58
C ALA A 7 -34.18 17.83 -46.85
N VAL A 8 -34.08 16.49 -46.93
CA VAL A 8 -35.04 15.62 -47.63
C VAL A 8 -35.15 14.27 -46.90
N ALA A 9 -36.39 13.91 -46.57
CA ALA A 9 -36.84 12.61 -46.07
C ALA A 9 -37.13 11.64 -47.23
N CYS A 10 -37.02 10.33 -47.00
CA CYS A 10 -37.82 9.37 -47.76
C CYS A 10 -38.02 8.07 -46.97
N LEU A 11 -39.29 7.71 -46.82
CA LEU A 11 -39.87 6.58 -46.11
C LEU A 11 -40.64 5.76 -47.15
N LEU A 12 -40.37 4.46 -47.28
CA LEU A 12 -41.26 3.54 -47.99
C LEU A 12 -41.30 2.16 -47.30
N LEU A 13 -42.50 1.89 -46.77
CA LEU A 13 -43.04 0.56 -46.45
C LEU A 13 -43.33 -0.23 -47.73
N THR A 14 -43.26 -1.57 -47.65
CA THR A 14 -44.31 -2.48 -48.17
C THR A 14 -44.27 -3.87 -47.50
N PRO A 15 -45.39 -4.65 -47.55
CA PRO A 15 -45.73 -5.74 -46.62
C PRO A 15 -45.91 -7.12 -47.32
N LEU A 16 -46.10 -8.22 -46.54
CA LEU A 16 -47.29 -9.12 -46.57
C LEU A 16 -47.08 -10.50 -45.87
N ASN A 17 -48.08 -10.84 -45.05
CA ASN A 17 -48.80 -12.12 -44.87
C ASN A 17 -48.12 -13.43 -44.40
N ALA A 18 -48.45 -13.76 -43.14
CA ALA A 18 -49.19 -14.94 -42.65
C ALA A 18 -49.03 -16.32 -43.31
N ASN A 19 -48.69 -17.32 -42.49
CA ASN A 19 -49.21 -18.67 -42.62
C ASN A 19 -49.46 -19.30 -41.23
N ALA A 20 -50.63 -19.92 -41.06
CA ALA A 20 -51.00 -20.73 -39.92
C ALA A 20 -50.72 -22.21 -40.22
N GLY A 21 -50.26 -22.96 -39.22
CA GLY A 21 -50.11 -24.41 -39.30
C GLY A 21 -50.21 -25.03 -37.91
N ASP A 22 -51.25 -25.84 -37.70
CA ASP A 22 -51.42 -26.77 -36.58
C ASP A 22 -50.39 -27.91 -36.67
N GLY A 23 -49.91 -28.41 -35.53
CA GLY A 23 -49.31 -29.74 -35.48
C GLY A 23 -48.26 -30.00 -34.40
N HIS A 24 -48.71 -30.71 -33.37
CA HIS A 24 -47.97 -31.68 -32.55
C HIS A 24 -46.85 -31.24 -31.59
N ALA A 25 -47.13 -31.50 -30.32
CA ALA A 25 -46.21 -31.58 -29.21
C ALA A 25 -45.10 -32.61 -29.45
N HIS A 26 -43.85 -32.20 -29.20
CA HIS A 26 -42.80 -33.00 -28.58
C HIS A 26 -41.77 -32.01 -28.02
N GLY A 27 -41.48 -32.09 -26.72
CA GLY A 27 -40.46 -31.25 -26.09
C GLY A 27 -39.04 -31.65 -26.52
N PRO A 28 -38.05 -30.78 -26.26
CA PRO A 28 -36.76 -31.27 -25.85
C PRO A 28 -36.24 -30.59 -24.58
N ASP A 29 -35.55 -31.43 -23.81
CA ASP A 29 -34.66 -31.17 -22.69
C ASP A 29 -34.26 -29.72 -22.42
N GLY A 30 -34.58 -29.27 -21.21
CA GLY A 30 -33.93 -28.14 -20.58
C GLY A 30 -32.51 -28.51 -20.18
N SER A 31 -31.53 -27.91 -20.86
CA SER A 31 -30.18 -27.71 -20.33
C SER A 31 -29.91 -26.21 -20.18
N HIS A 32 -30.72 -25.56 -19.34
CA HIS A 32 -30.32 -24.31 -18.71
C HIS A 32 -29.47 -24.64 -17.49
N ILE A 33 -28.16 -24.59 -17.68
CA ILE A 33 -27.20 -24.30 -16.60
C ILE A 33 -27.43 -22.86 -16.16
N SER A 34 -28.47 -22.64 -15.35
CA SER A 34 -28.51 -21.50 -14.44
C SER A 34 -27.53 -21.80 -13.31
N ASN A 35 -26.43 -21.05 -13.26
CA ASN A 35 -25.66 -20.90 -12.03
C ASN A 35 -26.59 -20.27 -11.01
N ALA A 36 -27.27 -21.12 -10.25
CA ALA A 36 -27.95 -20.75 -9.04
C ALA A 36 -26.89 -20.28 -8.06
N PHE A 37 -26.73 -18.97 -7.95
CA PHE A 37 -26.34 -18.37 -6.68
C PHE A 37 -27.44 -18.77 -5.70
N GLN A 38 -27.20 -19.87 -4.97
CA GLN A 38 -28.02 -20.25 -3.84
C GLN A 38 -27.98 -19.07 -2.88
N SER A 39 -29.15 -18.47 -2.66
CA SER A 39 -29.41 -17.64 -1.50
C SER A 39 -29.09 -18.46 -0.25
N ALA A 40 -27.84 -18.34 0.23
CA ALA A 40 -27.42 -18.84 1.52
C ALA A 40 -27.78 -17.80 2.59
N GLY A 41 -29.07 -17.46 2.68
CA GLY A 41 -29.67 -16.82 3.84
C GLY A 41 -29.81 -17.87 4.94
N GLY A 42 -28.73 -18.06 5.70
CA GLY A 42 -28.65 -18.98 6.82
C GLY A 42 -27.47 -18.62 7.70
N GLY A 43 -27.36 -17.34 8.07
CA GLY A 43 -26.38 -16.93 9.06
C GLY A 43 -26.67 -17.62 10.39
N LYS A 44 -25.64 -18.21 11.02
CA LYS A 44 -25.77 -18.79 12.37
C LYS A 44 -26.16 -17.67 13.34
N VAL A 45 -27.38 -17.73 13.87
CA VAL A 45 -27.97 -16.71 14.77
C VAL A 45 -27.56 -16.99 16.21
N ILE A 46 -27.00 -15.99 16.88
CA ILE A 46 -26.63 -16.01 18.31
C ILE A 46 -27.62 -15.13 19.05
N SER A 47 -28.32 -15.65 20.05
CA SER A 47 -29.20 -14.83 20.91
C SER A 47 -28.52 -14.55 22.23
N LEU A 48 -28.50 -13.29 22.68
CA LEU A 48 -27.94 -12.89 23.98
C LEU A 48 -29.01 -12.22 24.83
N SER A 49 -28.91 -12.34 26.16
CA SER A 49 -29.73 -11.53 27.08
C SER A 49 -29.21 -10.09 27.10
N ALA A 50 -30.07 -9.12 27.43
CA ALA A 50 -29.68 -7.70 27.51
C ALA A 50 -28.50 -7.46 28.48
N GLU A 51 -28.45 -8.22 29.58
CA GLU A 51 -27.36 -8.19 30.57
C GLU A 51 -26.05 -8.73 29.97
N ALA A 52 -26.12 -9.79 29.14
CA ALA A 52 -24.96 -10.32 28.44
C ALA A 52 -24.44 -9.35 27.38
N GLU A 53 -25.31 -8.65 26.66
CA GLU A 53 -24.90 -7.62 25.70
C GLU A 53 -24.13 -6.47 26.37
N GLU A 54 -24.62 -6.02 27.53
CA GLU A 54 -24.01 -4.94 28.32
C GLU A 54 -22.65 -5.36 28.87
N ASN A 55 -22.56 -6.55 29.47
CA ASN A 55 -21.30 -7.10 30.00
C ASN A 55 -20.23 -7.32 28.91
N LEU A 56 -20.66 -7.59 27.67
CA LEU A 56 -19.76 -7.78 26.53
C LEU A 56 -19.39 -6.47 25.83
N GLU A 57 -19.90 -5.32 26.31
CA GLU A 57 -19.67 -3.98 25.75
C GLU A 57 -19.87 -3.93 24.22
N ILE A 58 -20.88 -4.65 23.72
CA ILE A 58 -21.14 -4.75 22.29
C ILE A 58 -21.55 -3.37 21.76
N LYS A 59 -20.81 -2.85 20.79
CA LYS A 59 -21.16 -1.63 20.08
C LYS A 59 -21.62 -1.96 18.68
N THR A 60 -22.68 -1.27 18.24
CA THR A 60 -23.20 -1.38 16.88
C THR A 60 -23.23 -0.02 16.21
N GLU A 61 -23.12 -0.03 14.90
CA GLU A 61 -23.26 1.14 14.04
C GLU A 61 -24.29 0.87 12.95
N THR A 62 -25.15 1.86 12.68
CA THR A 62 -26.12 1.76 11.59
C THR A 62 -25.45 2.12 10.28
N ILE A 63 -25.49 1.20 9.32
CA ILE A 63 -24.87 1.38 8.01
C ILE A 63 -25.73 2.31 7.15
N THR A 64 -25.19 3.46 6.78
CA THR A 64 -25.86 4.43 5.92
C THR A 64 -25.01 4.76 4.70
N PRO A 65 -25.61 4.94 3.50
CA PRO A 65 -24.87 5.43 2.35
C PRO A 65 -24.25 6.78 2.65
N ARG A 66 -22.95 6.92 2.39
CA ARG A 66 -22.22 8.18 2.56
C ARG A 66 -21.64 8.68 1.24
N PRO A 67 -21.51 9.99 1.05
CA PRO A 67 -20.95 10.56 -0.16
C PRO A 67 -19.44 10.35 -0.21
N ILE A 68 -18.98 9.51 -1.15
CA ILE A 68 -17.58 9.18 -1.38
C ILE A 68 -17.10 9.76 -2.70
N ALA A 69 -15.95 10.45 -2.69
CA ALA A 69 -15.29 10.86 -3.93
C ALA A 69 -14.56 9.66 -4.56
N PRO A 70 -14.57 9.51 -5.89
CA PRO A 70 -13.84 8.43 -6.55
C PRO A 70 -12.33 8.60 -6.36
N ILE A 71 -11.64 7.48 -6.15
CA ILE A 71 -10.18 7.43 -6.06
C ILE A 71 -9.61 7.31 -7.48
N HIS A 72 -8.64 8.17 -7.78
CA HIS A 72 -7.88 8.16 -9.00
C HIS A 72 -6.43 7.83 -8.68
N THR A 73 -5.87 6.84 -9.36
CA THR A 73 -4.49 6.41 -9.20
C THR A 73 -3.63 7.02 -10.31
N LEU A 74 -2.56 7.71 -9.93
CA LEU A 74 -1.51 8.12 -10.86
C LEU A 74 -0.23 7.36 -10.53
N TYR A 75 0.49 6.92 -11.55
CA TYR A 75 1.78 6.26 -11.39
C TYR A 75 2.90 7.27 -11.57
N GLY A 76 4.01 7.05 -10.88
CA GLY A 76 5.08 8.03 -10.90
C GLY A 76 6.29 7.63 -10.10
N ARG A 77 7.08 8.65 -9.76
CA ARG A 77 8.34 8.51 -9.04
C ARG A 77 8.52 9.57 -7.97
N ILE A 78 9.29 9.22 -6.96
CA ILE A 78 9.76 10.14 -5.93
C ILE A 78 10.96 10.90 -6.48
N THR A 79 10.99 12.21 -6.30
CA THR A 79 12.05 13.12 -6.74
C THR A 79 12.51 13.99 -5.58
N ALA A 80 13.73 14.52 -5.66
CA ALA A 80 14.18 15.53 -4.71
C ALA A 80 13.41 16.82 -4.95
N ASP A 81 13.09 17.57 -3.89
CA ASP A 81 12.54 18.91 -4.04
C ASP A 81 13.63 19.83 -4.60
N PRO A 82 13.47 20.40 -5.82
CA PRO A 82 14.50 21.24 -6.44
C PRO A 82 14.83 22.49 -5.62
N ARG A 83 13.94 22.92 -4.71
CA ARG A 83 14.18 24.04 -3.79
C ARG A 83 15.12 23.67 -2.64
N ARG A 84 15.36 22.38 -2.43
CA ARG A 84 16.20 21.79 -1.39
C ARG A 84 17.44 21.09 -1.97
N VAL A 85 17.81 21.41 -3.21
CA VAL A 85 19.03 20.95 -3.88
C VAL A 85 20.08 22.05 -3.83
N GLU A 86 21.24 21.74 -3.27
CA GLU A 86 22.41 22.62 -3.28
C GLU A 86 23.46 22.08 -4.26
N GLN A 87 23.77 22.87 -5.29
CA GLN A 87 24.91 22.61 -6.17
C GLN A 87 26.14 23.36 -5.68
N ILE A 88 27.24 22.63 -5.49
CA ILE A 88 28.50 23.18 -5.01
C ILE A 88 29.35 23.53 -6.23
N THR A 89 29.53 24.83 -6.44
CA THR A 89 30.35 25.39 -7.51
C THR A 89 31.42 26.30 -6.92
N ALA A 90 32.43 26.62 -7.73
CA ALA A 90 33.43 27.64 -7.42
C ALA A 90 33.29 28.82 -8.39
N PRO A 91 33.51 30.08 -7.94
CA PRO A 91 33.42 31.27 -8.80
C PRO A 91 34.70 31.55 -9.61
N PHE A 92 35.65 30.63 -9.65
CA PHE A 92 36.95 30.75 -10.33
C PHE A 92 37.36 29.41 -10.93
N SER A 93 38.30 29.39 -11.88
CA SER A 93 38.91 28.16 -12.37
C SER A 93 39.96 27.65 -11.39
N GLY A 94 39.99 26.34 -11.15
CA GLY A 94 40.84 25.76 -10.12
C GLY A 94 41.11 24.28 -10.33
N LYS A 95 41.87 23.70 -9.39
CA LYS A 95 42.12 22.27 -9.31
C LYS A 95 41.62 21.72 -7.99
N VAL A 96 40.98 20.56 -8.01
CA VAL A 96 40.60 19.82 -6.80
C VAL A 96 41.86 19.28 -6.12
N GLU A 97 42.09 19.66 -4.87
CA GLU A 97 43.19 19.14 -4.06
C GLU A 97 42.76 17.89 -3.28
N LYS A 98 41.59 17.98 -2.62
CA LYS A 98 41.11 16.92 -1.74
C LYS A 98 39.59 16.92 -1.67
N ILE A 99 39.00 15.73 -1.64
CA ILE A 99 37.57 15.51 -1.42
C ILE A 99 37.41 14.92 -0.03
N PHE A 100 36.45 15.44 0.76
CA PHE A 100 36.20 15.01 2.14
C PHE A 100 34.98 14.09 2.27
N VAL A 101 34.11 14.08 1.25
CA VAL A 101 32.80 13.40 1.30
C VAL A 101 32.61 12.46 0.11
N LEU A 102 31.71 11.49 0.25
CA LEU A 102 31.36 10.53 -0.81
C LEU A 102 29.86 10.55 -1.09
N PRO A 103 29.42 10.20 -2.32
CA PRO A 103 28.01 9.98 -2.61
C PRO A 103 27.36 9.02 -1.62
N GLY A 104 26.13 9.35 -1.20
CA GLY A 104 25.37 8.64 -0.17
C GLY A 104 25.68 9.07 1.26
N SER A 105 26.73 9.86 1.50
CA SER A 105 27.05 10.37 2.84
C SER A 105 26.11 11.51 3.23
N PHE A 106 25.69 11.55 4.50
CA PHE A 106 25.06 12.74 5.07
C PHE A 106 26.13 13.77 5.45
N VAL A 107 25.85 15.04 5.19
CA VAL A 107 26.69 16.18 5.56
C VAL A 107 25.86 17.20 6.32
N ALA A 108 26.44 17.78 7.38
CA ALA A 108 25.83 18.87 8.12
C ALA A 108 26.11 20.23 7.47
N ARG A 109 25.30 21.24 7.81
CA ARG A 109 25.60 22.63 7.44
C ARG A 109 27.00 23.02 7.92
N ASN A 110 27.76 23.68 7.06
CA ASN A 110 29.16 24.10 7.24
C ASN A 110 30.20 22.97 7.30
N GLU A 111 29.82 21.73 7.01
CA GLU A 111 30.77 20.63 6.87
C GLU A 111 31.67 20.83 5.65
N GLU A 112 32.93 20.40 5.75
CA GLU A 112 33.91 20.52 4.67
C GLU A 112 33.65 19.47 3.60
N LEU A 113 33.48 19.90 2.34
CA LEU A 113 33.10 19.01 1.24
C LEU A 113 34.27 18.72 0.32
N VAL A 114 34.91 19.78 -0.16
CA VAL A 114 36.04 19.70 -1.09
C VAL A 114 36.99 20.87 -0.85
N ARG A 115 38.29 20.60 -0.94
CA ARG A 115 39.35 21.60 -0.96
C ARG A 115 39.84 21.79 -2.39
N VAL A 116 39.87 23.04 -2.83
CA VAL A 116 40.23 23.44 -4.19
C VAL A 116 41.34 24.49 -4.17
N ILE A 117 42.13 24.56 -5.23
CA ILE A 117 43.22 25.53 -5.39
C ILE A 117 42.96 26.33 -6.66
N PRO A 118 42.81 27.67 -6.59
CA PRO A 118 42.73 28.50 -7.79
C PRO A 118 43.98 28.36 -8.66
N LEU A 119 43.84 28.40 -9.99
CA LEU A 119 45.00 28.32 -10.90
C LEU A 119 45.87 29.59 -10.90
N GLN A 120 45.39 30.68 -10.30
CA GLN A 120 46.13 31.93 -10.19
C GLN A 120 47.28 31.82 -9.19
N VAL A 121 48.49 32.15 -9.63
CA VAL A 121 49.73 32.11 -8.83
C VAL A 121 49.57 32.95 -7.54
N GLY A 122 50.00 32.38 -6.41
CA GLY A 122 49.93 33.03 -5.10
C GLY A 122 48.59 32.90 -4.37
N SER A 123 47.60 32.24 -4.96
CA SER A 123 46.31 32.00 -4.31
C SER A 123 46.41 30.93 -3.23
N THR A 124 45.66 31.09 -2.15
CA THR A 124 45.51 30.07 -1.10
C THR A 124 44.44 29.05 -1.46
N PRO A 125 44.58 27.77 -1.06
CA PRO A 125 43.51 26.79 -1.17
C PRO A 125 42.23 27.26 -0.46
N LEU A 126 41.07 26.97 -1.05
CA LEU A 126 39.75 27.25 -0.50
C LEU A 126 39.04 25.93 -0.16
N VAL A 127 38.41 25.87 1.01
CA VAL A 127 37.52 24.75 1.38
C VAL A 127 36.09 25.17 1.10
N LEU A 128 35.43 24.46 0.18
CA LEU A 128 34.01 24.60 -0.07
C LEU A 128 33.24 23.78 0.96
N LYS A 129 32.23 24.39 1.56
CA LYS A 129 31.43 23.85 2.66
C LYS A 129 29.96 23.79 2.27
N ALA A 130 29.21 22.89 2.91
CA ALA A 130 27.77 22.79 2.68
C ALA A 130 27.04 24.02 3.25
N LYS A 131 26.15 24.65 2.48
CA LYS A 131 25.28 25.73 2.99
C LYS A 131 24.05 25.18 3.69
N GLN A 132 23.68 23.92 3.45
CA GLN A 132 22.61 23.21 4.16
C GLN A 132 23.04 21.80 4.58
N GLY A 133 22.26 21.15 5.44
CA GLY A 133 22.44 19.73 5.73
C GLY A 133 21.74 18.88 4.66
N GLY A 134 22.26 17.69 4.37
CA GLY A 134 21.65 16.80 3.38
C GLY A 134 22.56 15.64 2.98
N TYR A 135 22.12 14.87 1.99
CA TYR A 135 22.88 13.77 1.42
C TYR A 135 23.62 14.20 0.17
N VAL A 136 24.89 13.81 0.05
CA VAL A 136 25.65 13.97 -1.19
C VAL A 136 25.08 13.01 -2.23
N THR A 137 24.48 13.52 -3.31
CA THR A 137 23.90 12.66 -4.35
C THR A 137 24.82 12.45 -5.53
N ASP A 138 25.57 13.48 -5.88
CA ASP A 138 26.44 13.49 -7.05
C ASP A 138 27.81 14.04 -6.67
N LEU A 139 28.86 13.40 -7.17
CA LEU A 139 30.24 13.86 -7.07
C LEU A 139 30.84 13.80 -8.47
N ASN A 140 30.97 14.95 -9.11
CA ASN A 140 31.37 15.06 -10.52
C ASN A 140 32.88 15.27 -10.71
N VAL A 141 33.65 15.24 -9.62
CA VAL A 141 35.07 15.57 -9.61
C VAL A 141 35.90 14.52 -8.88
N SER A 142 37.19 14.47 -9.22
CA SER A 142 38.19 13.63 -8.58
C SER A 142 39.40 14.48 -8.15
N PRO A 143 40.26 14.00 -7.23
CA PRO A 143 41.47 14.72 -6.88
C PRO A 143 42.35 14.96 -8.11
N GLY A 144 42.81 16.20 -8.29
CA GLY A 144 43.57 16.63 -9.47
C GLY A 144 42.72 17.13 -10.64
N HIS A 145 41.39 16.97 -10.59
CA HIS A 145 40.46 17.49 -11.60
C HIS A 145 40.56 19.02 -11.71
N ILE A 146 40.60 19.52 -12.93
CA ILE A 146 40.56 20.96 -13.22
C ILE A 146 39.13 21.33 -13.54
N PHE A 147 38.62 22.36 -12.87
CA PHE A 147 37.26 22.86 -13.06
C PHE A 147 37.25 24.32 -13.48
N GLU A 148 36.16 24.71 -14.13
CA GLU A 148 35.86 26.08 -14.53
C GLU A 148 34.80 26.73 -13.61
N PRO A 149 34.63 28.07 -13.64
CA PRO A 149 33.56 28.72 -12.93
C PRO A 149 32.21 28.12 -13.29
N THR A 150 31.30 28.03 -12.32
CA THR A 150 29.93 27.50 -12.48
C THR A 150 29.82 25.99 -12.72
N GLU A 151 30.94 25.27 -12.87
CA GLU A 151 30.93 23.81 -12.94
C GLU A 151 30.41 23.22 -11.61
N ASN A 152 29.44 22.32 -11.70
CA ASN A 152 28.89 21.62 -10.55
C ASN A 152 29.86 20.54 -10.08
N LEU A 153 30.56 20.79 -8.99
CA LEU A 153 31.57 19.87 -8.47
C LEU A 153 30.92 18.69 -7.73
N LEU A 154 29.88 18.97 -6.94
CA LEU A 154 29.08 17.97 -6.24
C LEU A 154 27.72 18.55 -5.82
N THR A 155 26.75 17.68 -5.57
CA THR A 155 25.38 18.04 -5.21
C THR A 155 25.03 17.54 -3.81
N VAL A 156 24.41 18.40 -2.99
CA VAL A 156 23.85 18.06 -1.67
C VAL A 156 22.35 18.24 -1.69
N ASN A 157 21.60 17.17 -1.42
CA ASN A 157 20.14 17.17 -1.39
C ASN A 157 19.63 17.01 0.04
N ASP A 158 18.80 17.94 0.48
CA ASP A 158 18.05 17.79 1.72
C ASP A 158 16.77 17.00 1.45
N LEU A 159 16.74 15.77 1.97
CA LEU A 159 15.71 14.77 1.69
C LEU A 159 14.64 14.67 2.78
N GLU A 160 14.59 15.59 3.75
CA GLU A 160 13.51 15.61 4.77
C GLU A 160 12.12 15.82 4.15
N VAL A 161 12.08 16.43 2.97
CA VAL A 161 10.89 16.59 2.14
C VAL A 161 11.24 16.17 0.73
N VAL A 162 10.44 15.27 0.18
CA VAL A 162 10.56 14.81 -1.21
C VAL A 162 9.27 15.13 -1.96
N LEU A 163 9.35 15.13 -3.29
CA LEU A 163 8.18 15.26 -4.14
C LEU A 163 7.84 13.90 -4.75
N PHE A 164 6.57 13.65 -4.99
CA PHE A 164 6.12 12.59 -5.88
C PHE A 164 5.64 13.25 -7.18
N GLU A 165 6.24 12.85 -8.28
CA GLU A 165 5.91 13.27 -9.64
C GLU A 165 5.07 12.17 -10.28
N GLY A 166 3.76 12.39 -10.32
CA GLY A 166 2.79 11.46 -10.91
C GLY A 166 2.43 11.84 -12.34
N ASP A 167 2.45 10.87 -13.25
CA ASP A 167 2.15 11.06 -14.66
C ASP A 167 0.65 11.22 -14.88
N LEU A 168 0.28 12.24 -15.65
CA LEU A 168 -1.08 12.57 -16.02
C LEU A 168 -1.24 12.55 -17.54
N PHE A 169 -2.03 11.60 -18.03
CA PHE A 169 -2.28 11.42 -19.47
C PHE A 169 -3.56 12.12 -19.96
N ASP A 170 -4.41 12.62 -19.04
CA ASP A 170 -5.70 13.24 -19.38
C ASP A 170 -5.94 14.56 -18.63
N LEU A 171 -5.98 15.67 -19.37
CA LEU A 171 -6.28 17.00 -18.84
C LEU A 171 -7.70 17.15 -18.32
N SER A 172 -8.65 16.31 -18.76
CA SER A 172 -10.03 16.36 -18.28
C SER A 172 -10.11 16.12 -16.77
N ASN A 173 -9.14 15.38 -16.22
CA ASN A 173 -8.96 15.17 -14.79
C ASN A 173 -8.03 16.22 -14.15
N ALA A 174 -7.08 16.80 -14.90
CA ALA A 174 -6.21 17.87 -14.40
C ALA A 174 -6.99 19.04 -13.78
N ASN A 175 -8.06 19.49 -14.45
CA ASN A 175 -8.89 20.60 -13.96
C ASN A 175 -9.66 20.28 -12.67
N LYS A 176 -9.79 19.00 -12.32
CA LYS A 176 -10.48 18.53 -11.11
C LYS A 176 -9.51 18.35 -9.94
N ILE A 177 -8.22 18.16 -10.21
CA ILE A 177 -7.16 18.07 -9.20
C ILE A 177 -6.82 19.49 -8.78
N LYS A 178 -7.29 19.88 -7.59
CA LYS A 178 -6.95 21.18 -7.02
C LYS A 178 -5.67 21.07 -6.21
N THR A 179 -4.93 22.18 -6.17
CA THR A 179 -3.83 22.34 -5.22
C THR A 179 -4.36 22.19 -3.80
N SER A 180 -3.52 21.68 -2.90
CA SER A 180 -3.83 21.36 -1.50
C SER A 180 -4.74 20.15 -1.24
N HIS A 181 -5.15 19.39 -2.28
CA HIS A 181 -5.81 18.09 -2.06
C HIS A 181 -4.91 17.14 -1.28
N SER A 182 -5.49 16.48 -0.28
CA SER A 182 -4.83 15.39 0.45
C SER A 182 -4.72 14.17 -0.46
N CYS A 183 -3.63 13.43 -0.31
CA CYS A 183 -3.34 12.25 -1.11
C CYS A 183 -2.53 11.24 -0.30
N GLU A 184 -2.47 10.02 -0.80
CA GLU A 184 -1.64 8.96 -0.22
C GLU A 184 -0.74 8.38 -1.30
N VAL A 185 0.55 8.22 -0.97
CA VAL A 185 1.52 7.54 -1.82
C VAL A 185 1.77 6.14 -1.30
N HIS A 186 1.77 5.19 -2.23
CA HIS A 186 2.07 3.80 -2.02
C HIS A 186 3.30 3.43 -2.86
N THR A 187 4.21 2.67 -2.27
CA THR A 187 5.37 2.15 -2.97
C THR A 187 5.55 0.67 -2.68
N LYS A 188 5.96 -0.08 -3.71
CA LYS A 188 6.27 -1.50 -3.61
C LYS A 188 7.38 -1.80 -2.59
N ARG A 189 8.22 -0.80 -2.30
CA ARG A 189 9.32 -0.95 -1.33
C ARG A 189 8.83 -1.12 0.10
N PHE A 190 7.66 -0.57 0.42
CA PHE A 190 7.04 -0.59 1.75
C PHE A 190 5.56 -1.03 1.64
N PRO A 191 5.29 -2.32 1.36
CA PRO A 191 3.92 -2.81 1.26
C PRO A 191 3.11 -2.55 2.53
N GLY A 192 1.91 -1.98 2.40
CA GLY A 192 1.02 -1.66 3.52
C GLY A 192 1.37 -0.39 4.31
N LYS A 193 2.44 0.34 3.95
CA LYS A 193 2.73 1.67 4.51
C LYS A 193 2.19 2.75 3.58
N HIS A 194 1.40 3.66 4.14
CA HIS A 194 0.81 4.79 3.44
C HIS A 194 1.61 6.04 3.77
N PHE A 195 2.02 6.79 2.75
CA PHE A 195 2.71 8.07 2.95
C PHE A 195 1.75 9.21 2.62
N ALA A 196 1.29 9.90 3.66
CA ALA A 196 0.44 11.08 3.50
C ALA A 196 1.17 12.14 2.67
N CYS A 197 0.46 12.72 1.71
CA CYS A 197 0.98 13.75 0.84
C CYS A 197 -0.04 14.87 0.61
N GLN A 198 0.44 15.96 0.03
CA GLN A 198 -0.41 17.06 -0.39
C GLN A 198 -0.04 17.52 -1.80
N ILE A 199 -1.03 17.66 -2.68
CA ILE A 199 -0.81 18.18 -4.03
C ILE A 199 -0.32 19.63 -3.96
N GLU A 200 0.86 19.87 -4.51
CA GLU A 200 1.50 21.18 -4.55
C GLU A 200 1.23 21.87 -5.89
N THR A 201 1.48 21.18 -7.00
CA THR A 201 1.22 21.70 -8.34
C THR A 201 0.70 20.61 -9.28
N VAL A 202 -0.01 21.06 -10.31
CA VAL A 202 -0.44 20.25 -11.45
C VAL A 202 -0.01 21.02 -12.69
N ASP A 203 0.66 20.36 -13.62
CA ASP A 203 1.05 20.98 -14.88
C ASP A 203 -0.17 21.53 -15.63
N ALA A 204 -0.08 22.78 -16.07
CA ALA A 204 -1.15 23.44 -16.81
C ALA A 204 -1.26 22.96 -18.28
N THR A 205 -0.25 22.24 -18.77
CA THR A 205 -0.18 21.77 -20.16
C THR A 205 0.46 20.39 -20.22
N LEU A 206 -0.09 19.48 -21.03
CA LEU A 206 0.62 18.26 -21.41
C LEU A 206 1.67 18.58 -22.46
N LYS A 207 2.83 17.92 -22.37
CA LYS A 207 3.94 18.05 -23.34
C LYS A 207 4.39 16.65 -23.78
N GLY A 208 5.06 16.57 -24.93
CA GLY A 208 5.59 15.31 -25.46
C GLY A 208 4.67 14.57 -26.43
N ASN A 209 5.09 13.37 -26.84
CA ASN A 209 4.34 12.47 -27.72
C ASN A 209 4.53 11.02 -27.23
N PRO A 210 3.55 10.42 -26.53
CA PRO A 210 2.22 10.96 -26.22
C PRO A 210 2.27 12.17 -25.26
N PRO A 211 1.25 13.05 -25.25
CA PRO A 211 1.19 14.17 -24.30
C PRO A 211 1.09 13.67 -22.85
N VAL A 212 1.99 14.13 -21.99
CA VAL A 212 2.02 13.84 -20.55
C VAL A 212 2.22 15.14 -19.77
N GLY A 213 1.52 15.27 -18.65
CA GLY A 213 1.74 16.31 -17.66
C GLY A 213 2.02 15.65 -16.31
N HIS A 214 2.44 16.45 -15.33
CA HIS A 214 2.85 15.93 -14.04
C HIS A 214 2.04 16.57 -12.92
N VAL A 215 1.75 15.76 -11.91
CA VAL A 215 1.24 16.20 -10.62
C VAL A 215 2.39 16.09 -9.63
N HIS A 216 2.72 17.19 -8.97
CA HIS A 216 3.73 17.20 -7.92
C HIS A 216 3.04 17.21 -6.56
N ALA A 217 3.24 16.16 -5.78
CA ALA A 217 2.77 16.05 -4.41
C ALA A 217 3.94 16.14 -3.44
N ARG A 218 3.78 16.93 -2.38
CA ARG A 218 4.77 17.07 -1.31
C ARG A 218 4.62 15.95 -0.29
N LEU A 219 5.73 15.30 0.06
CA LEU A 219 5.79 14.26 1.10
C LEU A 219 6.79 14.64 2.19
N VAL A 220 6.37 14.44 3.43
CA VAL A 220 7.26 14.53 4.59
C VAL A 220 8.02 13.21 4.72
N ASN A 221 9.35 13.29 4.82
CA ASN A 221 10.25 12.15 4.80
C ASN A 221 11.26 12.23 5.97
N GLN A 222 10.74 12.40 7.19
CA GLN A 222 11.57 12.55 8.40
C GLN A 222 12.41 11.31 8.68
N ASP A 223 11.90 10.12 8.38
CA ASP A 223 12.61 8.85 8.58
C ASP A 223 13.66 8.57 7.49
N GLY A 224 13.72 9.39 6.42
CA GLY A 224 14.65 9.21 5.30
C GLY A 224 14.41 7.95 4.46
N GLU A 225 13.26 7.30 4.63
CA GLU A 225 12.90 6.05 3.97
C GLU A 225 12.61 6.23 2.47
N LEU A 226 12.00 7.36 2.10
CA LEU A 226 11.68 7.69 0.72
C LEU A 226 12.92 8.27 0.04
N LYS A 227 13.40 7.61 -1.00
CA LYS A 227 14.57 8.06 -1.76
C LYS A 227 14.16 8.52 -3.15
N PRO A 228 14.74 9.62 -3.66
CA PRO A 228 14.58 10.00 -5.07
C PRO A 228 14.93 8.82 -6.00
N GLY A 229 14.13 8.65 -7.05
CA GLY A 229 14.22 7.55 -8.01
C GLY A 229 13.32 6.35 -7.68
N MET A 230 12.77 6.25 -6.46
CA MET A 230 11.77 5.22 -6.15
C MET A 230 10.50 5.41 -6.97
N THR A 231 9.89 4.33 -7.42
CA THR A 231 8.59 4.35 -8.10
C THR A 231 7.46 4.03 -7.13
N GLY A 232 6.28 4.52 -7.48
CA GLY A 232 5.08 4.27 -6.70
C GLY A 232 3.83 4.73 -7.43
N GLU A 233 2.75 4.77 -6.68
CA GLU A 233 1.47 5.27 -7.12
C GLU A 233 0.91 6.23 -6.06
N ILE A 234 0.18 7.22 -6.51
CA ILE A 234 -0.51 8.20 -5.67
C ILE A 234 -2.00 8.01 -5.84
N HIS A 235 -2.72 7.92 -4.74
CA HIS A 235 -4.18 7.80 -4.69
C HIS A 235 -4.77 9.16 -4.35
N LEU A 236 -5.66 9.63 -5.21
CA LEU A 236 -6.27 10.96 -5.16
C LEU A 236 -7.79 10.84 -5.17
N ALA A 237 -8.45 11.26 -4.08
CA ALA A 237 -9.91 11.27 -4.01
C ALA A 237 -10.47 12.61 -4.54
N PHE A 238 -11.05 12.62 -5.74
CA PHE A 238 -11.67 13.83 -6.31
C PHE A 238 -12.78 13.51 -7.31
N GLY A 239 -13.76 14.40 -7.46
CA GLY A 239 -14.88 14.24 -8.40
C GLY A 239 -16.24 14.43 -7.75
N ALA A 240 -17.31 14.13 -8.50
CA ALA A 240 -18.66 14.15 -7.95
C ALA A 240 -18.80 13.01 -6.94
N GLN A 241 -19.17 13.34 -5.70
CA GLN A 241 -19.37 12.34 -4.67
C GLN A 241 -20.51 11.41 -5.06
N GLN A 242 -20.30 10.11 -4.86
CA GLN A 242 -21.29 9.07 -5.07
C GLN A 242 -21.72 8.52 -3.72
N LEU A 243 -23.02 8.32 -3.51
CA LEU A 243 -23.51 7.66 -2.31
C LEU A 243 -23.14 6.19 -2.38
N LYS A 244 -22.20 5.78 -1.53
CA LYS A 244 -21.75 4.39 -1.40
C LYS A 244 -22.11 3.88 -0.01
N LEU A 245 -22.56 2.64 0.06
CA LEU A 245 -22.76 1.96 1.34
C LEU A 245 -21.39 1.54 1.86
N THR A 246 -21.04 1.92 3.08
CA THR A 246 -19.73 1.61 3.67
C THR A 246 -19.88 1.00 5.05
N VAL A 247 -18.96 0.11 5.42
CA VAL A 247 -18.89 -0.50 6.74
C VAL A 247 -17.53 -0.20 7.38
N PRO A 248 -17.46 0.12 8.68
CA PRO A 248 -16.18 0.29 9.36
C PRO A 248 -15.30 -0.95 9.23
N GLU A 249 -14.03 -0.78 8.87
CA GLU A 249 -13.09 -1.90 8.67
C GLU A 249 -12.97 -2.74 9.95
N VAL A 250 -13.05 -2.10 11.13
CA VAL A 250 -13.03 -2.78 12.44
C VAL A 250 -14.17 -3.77 12.65
N ALA A 251 -15.29 -3.63 11.93
CA ALA A 251 -16.41 -4.57 11.99
C ALA A 251 -16.24 -5.78 11.07
N VAL A 252 -15.31 -5.70 10.11
CA VAL A 252 -15.09 -6.73 9.11
C VAL A 252 -14.20 -7.83 9.69
N LEU A 253 -14.71 -9.06 9.65
CA LEU A 253 -14.00 -10.25 10.11
C LEU A 253 -13.73 -11.22 8.97
N GLY A 254 -12.75 -12.10 9.20
CA GLY A 254 -12.31 -13.08 8.23
C GLY A 254 -11.10 -12.62 7.42
N LYS A 255 -10.69 -13.44 6.46
CA LYS A 255 -9.59 -13.14 5.52
C LYS A 255 -9.96 -13.65 4.14
N PHE A 256 -9.47 -12.98 3.09
CA PHE A 256 -9.69 -13.32 1.69
C PHE A 256 -11.18 -13.36 1.32
N GLU A 257 -11.64 -14.37 0.58
CA GLU A 257 -13.00 -14.47 0.03
C GLU A 257 -14.08 -14.84 1.08
N LYS A 258 -13.73 -14.93 2.36
CA LYS A 258 -14.65 -15.29 3.45
C LYS A 258 -14.77 -14.16 4.48
N THR A 259 -14.97 -12.94 4.00
CA THR A 259 -15.27 -11.78 4.84
C THR A 259 -16.72 -11.78 5.31
N PHE A 260 -16.94 -11.48 6.58
CA PHE A 260 -18.27 -11.42 7.19
C PHE A 260 -18.34 -10.36 8.29
N VAL A 261 -19.56 -9.95 8.63
CA VAL A 261 -19.86 -9.08 9.77
C VAL A 261 -20.95 -9.72 10.64
N TYR A 262 -21.19 -9.18 11.82
CA TYR A 262 -22.35 -9.52 12.63
C TYR A 262 -23.41 -8.42 12.58
N LEU A 263 -24.63 -8.78 12.23
CA LEU A 263 -25.79 -7.91 12.29
C LEU A 263 -26.57 -8.09 13.58
N LYS A 264 -26.97 -7.00 14.22
CA LYS A 264 -27.85 -7.02 15.39
C LYS A 264 -29.31 -6.83 14.96
N ASN A 265 -30.15 -7.81 15.24
CA ASN A 265 -31.59 -7.80 14.99
C ASN A 265 -32.33 -8.25 16.25
N ASN A 266 -33.07 -7.35 16.92
CA ASN A 266 -33.94 -7.67 18.07
C ASN A 266 -33.27 -8.51 19.18
N GLY A 267 -32.01 -8.22 19.54
CA GLY A 267 -31.26 -8.97 20.57
C GLY A 267 -30.60 -10.27 20.09
N ALA A 268 -30.72 -10.56 18.79
CA ALA A 268 -30.01 -11.63 18.13
C ALA A 268 -28.91 -11.08 17.19
N TYR A 269 -27.86 -11.86 17.01
CA TYR A 269 -26.70 -11.53 16.20
C TYR A 269 -26.55 -12.56 15.08
N GLU A 270 -26.62 -12.10 13.84
CA GLU A 270 -26.50 -12.97 12.67
C GLU A 270 -25.16 -12.74 11.98
N ARG A 271 -24.45 -13.83 11.67
CA ARG A 271 -23.27 -13.75 10.80
C ARG A 271 -23.71 -13.59 9.34
N VAL A 272 -23.31 -12.50 8.71
CA VAL A 272 -23.60 -12.22 7.30
C VAL A 272 -22.30 -12.09 6.52
N PHE A 273 -22.15 -12.89 5.47
CA PHE A 273 -21.03 -12.75 4.53
C PHE A 273 -21.21 -11.49 3.70
N VAL A 274 -20.11 -10.76 3.52
CA VAL A 274 -20.10 -9.50 2.80
C VAL A 274 -19.05 -9.54 1.70
N ARG A 275 -19.36 -8.93 0.56
CA ARG A 275 -18.39 -8.67 -0.50
C ARG A 275 -18.02 -7.20 -0.43
N LEU A 276 -16.74 -6.93 -0.20
CA LEU A 276 -16.22 -5.58 -0.02
C LEU A 276 -15.51 -5.08 -1.28
N GLY A 277 -15.53 -3.76 -1.45
CA GLY A 277 -14.83 -3.05 -2.52
C GLY A 277 -13.63 -2.27 -1.99
N GLU A 278 -13.48 -1.05 -2.48
CA GLU A 278 -12.38 -0.15 -2.12
C GLU A 278 -12.45 0.29 -0.65
N SER A 279 -11.29 0.53 -0.05
CA SER A 279 -11.19 1.17 1.27
C SER A 279 -11.20 2.70 1.16
N TYR A 280 -11.82 3.35 2.13
CA TYR A 280 -12.02 4.80 2.21
C TYR A 280 -11.72 5.28 3.63
N GLY A 281 -10.43 5.38 3.97
CA GLY A 281 -9.99 5.61 5.35
C GLY A 281 -10.29 4.38 6.22
N ASP A 282 -10.98 4.57 7.34
CA ASP A 282 -11.33 3.49 8.29
C ASP A 282 -12.58 2.68 7.88
N ASP A 283 -13.12 2.92 6.68
CA ASP A 283 -14.32 2.24 6.17
C ASP A 283 -14.04 1.52 4.86
N MET A 284 -14.81 0.46 4.57
CA MET A 284 -14.76 -0.29 3.31
C MET A 284 -16.09 -0.20 2.57
N GLU A 285 -16.05 -0.12 1.24
CA GLU A 285 -17.25 -0.20 0.40
C GLU A 285 -17.93 -1.56 0.55
N VAL A 286 -19.25 -1.55 0.71
CA VAL A 286 -20.07 -2.77 0.68
C VAL A 286 -20.67 -2.94 -0.70
N LEU A 287 -20.26 -4.01 -1.40
CA LEU A 287 -20.78 -4.36 -2.72
C LEU A 287 -21.98 -5.29 -2.61
N GLU A 288 -21.94 -6.25 -1.67
CA GLU A 288 -23.02 -7.21 -1.38
C GLU A 288 -23.05 -7.59 0.10
N GLY A 289 -24.23 -8.03 0.57
CA GLY A 289 -24.43 -8.64 1.89
C GLY A 289 -25.12 -7.74 2.91
N LEU A 290 -24.98 -6.41 2.80
CA LEU A 290 -25.64 -5.45 3.70
C LEU A 290 -26.58 -4.51 2.95
N SER A 291 -27.54 -4.00 3.70
CA SER A 291 -28.51 -2.99 3.26
C SER A 291 -28.40 -1.71 4.09
N PRO A 292 -28.78 -0.55 3.51
CA PRO A 292 -28.95 0.68 4.28
C PRO A 292 -29.88 0.47 5.48
N GLY A 293 -29.41 0.82 6.68
CA GLY A 293 -30.14 0.69 7.94
C GLY A 293 -29.74 -0.52 8.79
N ASP A 294 -28.94 -1.44 8.26
CA ASP A 294 -28.45 -2.59 9.03
C ASP A 294 -27.58 -2.14 10.22
N MET A 295 -27.76 -2.76 11.39
CA MET A 295 -26.94 -2.49 12.57
C MET A 295 -25.78 -3.48 12.65
N VAL A 296 -24.58 -3.04 12.32
CA VAL A 296 -23.37 -3.87 12.30
C VAL A 296 -22.61 -3.74 13.62
N VAL A 297 -22.12 -4.87 14.15
CA VAL A 297 -21.28 -4.89 15.35
C VAL A 297 -19.86 -4.39 15.06
N THR A 298 -19.45 -3.30 15.68
CA THR A 298 -18.11 -2.68 15.57
C THR A 298 -17.20 -2.98 16.76
N ARG A 299 -17.76 -3.45 17.88
CA ARG A 299 -17.01 -3.92 19.07
C ARG A 299 -17.72 -5.10 19.71
N GLY A 300 -16.96 -6.06 20.23
CA GLY A 300 -17.51 -7.26 20.89
C GLY A 300 -17.71 -8.46 19.95
N HIS A 301 -17.31 -8.32 18.68
CA HIS A 301 -17.50 -9.33 17.64
C HIS A 301 -16.65 -10.60 17.83
N TYR A 302 -15.51 -10.51 18.55
CA TYR A 302 -14.70 -11.69 18.91
C TYR A 302 -15.42 -12.57 19.92
N GLN A 303 -16.07 -11.98 20.91
CA GLN A 303 -16.82 -12.69 21.95
C GLN A 303 -18.00 -13.45 21.33
N LEU A 304 -18.67 -12.86 20.33
CA LEU A 304 -19.68 -13.53 19.52
C LEU A 304 -19.13 -14.74 18.76
N GLN A 305 -17.85 -14.73 18.36
CA GLN A 305 -17.23 -15.88 17.70
C GLN A 305 -17.03 -17.07 18.65
N TYR A 306 -16.76 -16.82 19.94
CA TYR A 306 -16.58 -17.86 20.96
C TYR A 306 -17.90 -18.32 21.60
N ALA A 307 -18.92 -17.46 21.69
CA ALA A 307 -20.26 -17.87 22.10
C ALA A 307 -20.85 -18.98 21.19
N GLN A 308 -20.27 -19.17 19.99
CA GLN A 308 -20.63 -20.24 19.05
C GLN A 308 -19.97 -21.60 19.35
N SER A 309 -18.87 -21.66 20.10
CA SER A 309 -18.13 -22.92 20.33
C SER A 309 -18.69 -23.76 21.48
N ASP A 310 -19.40 -23.15 22.43
CA ASP A 310 -19.96 -23.87 23.59
C ASP A 310 -21.25 -24.64 23.28
N THR A 311 -21.92 -24.35 22.16
CA THR A 311 -23.17 -25.02 21.79
C THR A 311 -22.96 -26.36 21.05
N GLU A 312 -21.72 -26.73 20.71
CA GLU A 312 -21.40 -27.93 19.92
C GLU A 312 -20.86 -29.11 20.77
N HIS A 313 -20.89 -29.05 22.11
CA HIS A 313 -20.36 -30.14 22.97
C HIS A 313 -21.19 -30.60 24.18
N THR A 314 -22.45 -30.21 24.33
CA THR A 314 -23.35 -30.79 25.35
C THR A 314 -24.30 -31.81 24.72
N GLY A 315 -23.73 -32.97 24.40
CA GLY A 315 -24.44 -34.12 23.84
C GLY A 315 -23.94 -35.47 24.37
N HIS A 316 -23.49 -35.53 25.63
CA HIS A 316 -23.36 -36.81 26.32
C HIS A 316 -24.15 -36.77 27.63
N HIS A 317 -25.21 -37.57 27.62
CA HIS A 317 -26.13 -37.83 28.71
C HIS A 317 -25.40 -38.27 29.98
N HIS A 318 -25.59 -37.53 31.06
CA HIS A 318 -25.54 -38.11 32.40
C HIS A 318 -26.96 -38.52 32.79
N GLU A 319 -27.24 -39.82 32.72
CA GLU A 319 -28.40 -40.42 33.38
C GLU A 319 -27.92 -40.97 34.74
N ALA A 320 -28.57 -40.53 35.81
CA ALA A 320 -28.18 -40.84 37.18
C ALA A 320 -28.94 -42.04 37.76
N SER A 321 -28.18 -42.85 38.50
CA SER A 321 -28.53 -43.70 39.66
C SER A 321 -29.55 -44.85 39.48
N HIS A 322 -29.10 -46.09 39.69
CA HIS A 322 -29.10 -46.74 41.01
C HIS A 322 -28.47 -48.14 40.90
N HIS A 323 -27.44 -48.44 41.70
CA HIS A 323 -27.33 -49.70 42.44
C HIS A 323 -26.16 -49.62 43.43
N GLU A 324 -26.52 -49.84 44.69
CA GLU A 324 -25.67 -49.93 45.87
C GLU A 324 -25.05 -51.33 45.96
N ALA A 325 -23.73 -51.41 46.15
CA ALA A 325 -23.05 -52.52 46.84
C ALA A 325 -21.61 -52.13 47.20
N THR A 326 -21.42 -51.85 48.49
CA THR A 326 -20.25 -52.16 49.33
C THR A 326 -18.98 -52.73 48.68
N HIS A 327 -17.84 -52.06 48.87
CA HIS A 327 -16.67 -52.66 49.52
C HIS A 327 -15.61 -51.63 49.96
N THR A 328 -15.15 -51.85 51.18
CA THR A 328 -14.06 -51.25 51.95
C THR A 328 -12.67 -51.58 51.39
N HIS A 329 -11.74 -50.61 51.35
CA HIS A 329 -10.48 -50.64 52.12
C HIS A 329 -9.60 -49.38 51.91
N SER A 330 -8.77 -49.15 52.92
CA SER A 330 -8.00 -47.99 53.36
C SER A 330 -6.56 -47.91 52.85
N HIS A 331 -6.00 -46.68 52.90
CA HIS A 331 -4.64 -46.23 53.31
C HIS A 331 -4.13 -45.13 52.35
N GLU A 332 -4.01 -43.87 52.78
CA GLU A 332 -2.91 -43.28 53.60
C GLU A 332 -1.54 -43.42 52.92
N ASP A 333 -0.96 -42.31 52.43
CA ASP A 333 0.07 -41.59 53.19
C ASP A 333 0.58 -40.33 52.47
N GLU A 334 0.96 -39.37 53.32
CA GLU A 334 1.51 -38.05 53.04
C GLU A 334 3.01 -38.06 52.69
N HIS A 335 3.53 -36.83 52.49
CA HIS A 335 4.92 -36.33 52.51
C HIS A 335 5.49 -35.98 51.13
N SER A 336 5.70 -34.70 50.77
CA SER A 336 6.40 -33.54 51.37
C SER A 336 7.91 -33.53 51.18
N HIS A 337 8.42 -32.31 50.94
CA HIS A 337 9.81 -31.80 50.92
C HIS A 337 10.52 -31.85 49.56
N ALA A 338 10.80 -30.68 48.95
CA ALA A 338 11.77 -29.61 49.29
C ALA A 338 13.02 -29.80 48.42
N GLU A 339 13.22 -28.89 47.45
CA GLU A 339 14.27 -27.87 47.49
C GLU A 339 15.67 -28.45 47.76
N GLU A 340 16.52 -28.45 46.74
CA GLU A 340 17.90 -28.02 46.94
C GLU A 340 18.52 -27.45 45.65
N ARG A 341 19.23 -26.35 45.86
CA ARG A 341 20.03 -25.57 44.91
C ARG A 341 21.46 -26.13 44.87
N SER A 342 22.16 -25.98 43.75
CA SER A 342 23.61 -25.64 43.65
C SER A 342 24.01 -25.70 42.17
N SER A 343 24.44 -24.61 41.51
CA SER A 343 25.85 -24.15 41.39
C SER A 343 26.82 -25.26 40.96
N ALA A 344 27.80 -25.12 40.08
CA ALA A 344 28.35 -24.09 39.20
C ALA A 344 29.44 -24.82 38.36
N ASP A 345 30.20 -24.05 37.57
CA ASP A 345 31.53 -24.35 37.01
C ASP A 345 31.58 -25.10 35.66
N GLU A 346 31.96 -24.38 34.61
CA GLU A 346 33.31 -24.38 33.97
C GLU A 346 33.49 -25.63 33.08
N ASP A 347 33.68 -25.48 31.78
CA ASP A 347 34.96 -25.15 31.17
C ASP A 347 34.86 -25.15 29.63
N THR A 348 35.79 -24.41 29.07
CA THR A 348 36.26 -24.21 27.70
C THR A 348 36.10 -25.40 26.72
N ASP A 349 35.74 -25.11 25.45
CA ASP A 349 36.48 -25.71 24.33
C ASP A 349 36.36 -24.92 23.02
N GLN A 350 37.55 -24.64 22.47
CA GLN A 350 37.79 -24.09 21.14
C GLN A 350 37.83 -25.24 20.13
N HIS A 351 37.18 -25.12 18.98
CA HIS A 351 37.69 -25.76 17.76
C HIS A 351 37.38 -24.98 16.49
N SER A 352 38.46 -24.47 15.91
CA SER A 352 38.66 -24.13 14.51
C SER A 352 38.52 -25.35 13.60
N HIS A 353 37.92 -25.18 12.41
CA HIS A 353 38.38 -25.90 11.22
C HIS A 353 38.30 -25.01 9.98
N ASP A 354 39.42 -25.05 9.25
CA ASP A 354 39.85 -24.23 8.13
C ASP A 354 39.57 -24.94 6.79
N SER A 355 39.50 -24.11 5.75
CA SER A 355 39.87 -24.37 4.35
C SER A 355 39.01 -25.28 3.46
N HIS A 356 38.58 -24.73 2.32
CA HIS A 356 39.05 -25.21 1.01
C HIS A 356 38.96 -24.10 -0.07
N ARG A 357 40.13 -23.79 -0.64
CA ARG A 357 40.34 -23.01 -1.87
C ARG A 357 40.18 -23.95 -3.07
N HIS A 358 39.66 -23.44 -4.19
CA HIS A 358 40.17 -23.83 -5.51
C HIS A 358 40.10 -22.65 -6.48
N SER A 359 41.30 -22.26 -6.92
CA SER A 359 41.59 -21.43 -8.09
C SER A 359 41.87 -22.33 -9.29
N HIS A 360 41.44 -21.92 -10.48
CA HIS A 360 42.10 -22.30 -11.73
C HIS A 360 42.03 -21.13 -12.73
N ASP A 361 43.23 -20.65 -13.09
CA ASP A 361 43.55 -19.89 -14.31
C ASP A 361 43.34 -20.78 -15.55
N GLU A 362 42.95 -20.16 -16.68
CA GLU A 362 43.79 -20.13 -17.89
C GLU A 362 43.27 -19.14 -18.93
N ALA A 363 44.20 -18.38 -19.49
CA ALA A 363 44.04 -17.40 -20.56
C ALA A 363 44.06 -18.07 -21.95
N HIS A 364 43.43 -17.45 -22.94
CA HIS A 364 43.93 -17.49 -24.31
C HIS A 364 43.58 -16.23 -25.10
N ASP A 365 44.62 -15.76 -25.78
CA ASP A 365 44.82 -14.59 -26.63
C ASP A 365 44.33 -14.85 -28.07
N HIS A 366 43.81 -13.83 -28.78
CA HIS A 366 44.04 -13.57 -30.23
C HIS A 366 43.20 -12.41 -30.81
N HIS A 367 43.91 -11.30 -31.10
CA HIS A 367 44.04 -10.54 -32.37
C HIS A 367 42.83 -10.12 -33.25
N ASP A 368 42.85 -8.81 -33.55
CA ASP A 368 42.66 -8.06 -34.82
C ASP A 368 41.43 -8.27 -35.73
N HIS A 369 40.69 -7.18 -35.97
CA HIS A 369 40.85 -6.37 -37.20
C HIS A 369 39.98 -5.09 -37.20
N GLU A 370 40.57 -4.01 -37.69
CA GLU A 370 39.94 -2.80 -38.24
C GLU A 370 38.84 -3.13 -39.27
N ASP A 371 37.78 -2.32 -39.36
CA ASP A 371 37.57 -1.57 -40.61
C ASP A 371 36.60 -0.38 -40.47
N HIS A 372 36.92 0.64 -41.26
CA HIS A 372 36.15 1.85 -41.50
C HIS A 372 34.79 1.58 -42.19
N GLN A 373 33.81 2.47 -41.99
CA GLN A 373 33.27 3.38 -43.02
C GLN A 373 31.83 3.85 -42.73
N HIS A 374 31.67 5.17 -42.92
CA HIS A 374 30.47 5.99 -43.18
C HIS A 374 29.58 6.48 -42.03
#